data_AF-A0A810C5L8-F1
#
_entry.id   AF-A0A810C5L8-F1
#
_cell.length_a   1.000
_cell.length_b   1.000
_cell.length_c   1.000
_cell.angle_alpha   90.00
_cell.angle_beta   90.00
_cell.angle_gamma   90.00
#
_symmetry.space_group_name_H-M   'P 1'
#
loop_
_entity.id
_entity.type
_entity.pdbx_description
1 polymer ?
#
loop_
_entity_poly.entity_id
_entity_poly.type
_entity_poly.pdbx_seq_one_letter_code
_entity_poly.pdbx_strand_id
1 'polypeptide(L)' 'MEIFRAEKICVVEDNSTRTCRICGKKMKLVRAVVDSESGAITRMFECGCGKRVWDD' A
#
# COMPACT_ATOMS: atom_id res chain seq x y z
N MET A 1 -17.70 -24.50 2.81
CA MET A 1 -16.87 -23.83 3.83
C MET A 1 -16.34 -22.57 3.19
N GLU A 2 -16.99 -21.44 3.47
CA GLU A 2 -16.63 -20.14 2.88
C GLU A 2 -15.44 -19.59 3.67
N ILE A 3 -14.29 -19.52 3.02
CA ILE A 3 -13.09 -18.91 3.61
C ILE A 3 -13.28 -17.39 3.62
N PHE A 4 -13.71 -16.85 4.76
CA PHE A 4 -13.66 -15.41 5.01
C PHE A 4 -12.19 -14.99 4.98
N ARG A 5 -11.77 -14.38 3.87
CA ARG A 5 -10.43 -13.81 3.74
C ARG A 5 -10.32 -12.69 4.77
N ALA A 6 -9.64 -12.96 5.88
CA ALA A 6 -9.43 -11.98 6.94
C ALA A 6 -8.55 -10.85 6.40
N GLU A 7 -9.16 -9.79 5.89
CA GLU A 7 -8.44 -8.55 5.57
C GLU A 7 -8.03 -7.90 6.90
N LYS A 8 -6.83 -8.25 7.38
CA LYS A 8 -6.21 -7.58 8.51
C LYS A 8 -5.78 -6.19 8.05
N ILE A 9 -6.64 -5.20 8.28
CA ILE A 9 -6.35 -3.79 8.00
C ILE A 9 -5.34 -3.31 9.06
N CYS A 10 -4.05 -3.56 8.83
CA CYS A 10 -3.00 -2.90 9.59
C CYS A 10 -2.96 -1.43 9.17
N VAL A 11 -3.23 -0.52 10.11
CA VAL A 11 -2.93 0.90 9.94
C VAL A 11 -1.41 1.04 9.98
N VAL A 12 -0.77 0.94 8.82
CA VAL A 12 0.67 1.17 8.69
C VAL A 12 0.87 2.68 8.64
N GLU A 13 1.66 3.23 9.56
CA GLU A 13 1.99 4.64 9.58
C GLU A 13 2.60 5.08 8.24
N ASP A 14 2.14 6.24 7.73
CA ASP A 14 2.62 6.91 6.52
C ASP A 14 4.07 7.39 6.72
N ASN A 15 5.03 6.47 6.66
CA ASN A 15 6.46 6.79 6.62
C ASN A 15 7.02 6.67 5.20
N SER A 16 6.16 6.91 4.21
CA SER A 16 6.50 6.92 2.79
C SER A 16 7.43 8.10 2.48
N THR A 17 8.70 7.85 2.16
CA THR A 17 9.58 8.84 1.51
C THR A 17 9.35 8.89 -0.01
N ARG A 18 8.41 8.09 -0.54
CA ARG A 18 8.14 7.97 -1.97
C ARG A 18 7.51 9.24 -2.51
N THR A 19 8.14 9.79 -3.54
CA THR A 19 7.61 10.87 -4.37
C THR A 19 7.22 10.33 -5.73
N CYS A 20 6.12 10.84 -6.28
CA CYS A 20 5.68 10.42 -7.58
C CYS A 20 6.58 11.03 -8.66
N ARG A 21 7.08 10.19 -9.56
CA ARG A 21 7.96 10.61 -10.66
C ARG A 21 7.32 11.52 -11.70
N ILE A 22 5.98 11.64 -11.69
CA ILE A 22 5.23 12.49 -12.62
C ILE A 22 4.92 13.85 -12.00
N CYS A 23 4.31 13.84 -10.80
CA CYS A 23 3.81 15.06 -10.15
C CYS A 23 4.86 15.67 -9.19
N GLY A 24 5.92 14.95 -8.84
CA GLY A 24 6.92 15.34 -7.83
C GLY A 24 6.41 15.34 -6.38
N LYS A 25 5.10 15.17 -6.15
CA LYS A 25 4.49 15.21 -4.81
C LYS A 25 4.71 13.92 -4.03
N LYS A 26 4.70 14.03 -2.70
CA LYS A 26 4.74 12.88 -1.77
C LYS A 26 3.55 11.95 -2.04
N MET A 27 3.82 10.66 -2.19
CA MET A 27 2.79 9.64 -2.35
C MET A 27 2.31 9.20 -0.99
N LYS A 28 0.99 9.07 -0.84
CA LYS A 28 0.35 8.64 0.41
C LYS A 28 0.13 7.14 0.37
N LEU A 29 0.38 6.45 1.48
CA LEU A 29 -0.01 5.06 1.62
C LEU A 29 -1.54 4.97 1.66
N VAL A 30 -2.12 4.22 0.73
CA VAL A 30 -3.57 4.05 0.61
C VAL A 30 -4.01 2.62 0.90
N ARG A 31 -3.12 1.64 0.78
CA ARG A 31 -3.40 0.24 1.14
C ARG A 31 -2.14 -0.48 1.56
N ALA A 32 -2.26 -1.44 2.48
CA ALA A 32 -1.23 -2.43 2.75
C ALA A 32 -1.90 -3.80 2.75
N VAL A 33 -1.32 -4.74 2.02
CA VAL A 33 -1.77 -6.14 1.93
C VAL A 33 -0.69 -6.98 2.57
N VAL A 34 -1.08 -7.82 3.53
CA VAL A 34 -0.17 -8.78 4.16
C VAL A 34 -0.42 -10.14 3.53
N ASP A 35 0.60 -10.69 2.90
CA ASP A 35 0.60 -12.07 2.43
C ASP A 35 0.57 -13.01 3.64
N SER A 36 -0.43 -13.86 3.70
CA SER A 36 -0.66 -14.72 4.87
C SER A 36 0.27 -15.93 4.92
N GLU A 37 0.84 -16.33 3.78
CA GLU A 37 1.77 -17.45 3.69
C GLU A 37 3.20 -17.03 4.04
N SER A 38 3.65 -15.90 3.50
CA SER A 38 5.04 -15.43 3.63
C SER A 38 5.21 -14.36 4.72
N GLY A 39 4.11 -13.76 5.18
CA GLY A 39 4.15 -12.58 6.04
C GLY A 39 4.62 -11.31 5.33
N ALA A 40 4.79 -11.35 4.00
CA ALA A 40 5.26 -10.22 3.20
C ALA A 40 4.21 -9.10 3.18
N ILE A 41 4.65 -7.84 3.23
CA ILE A 41 3.75 -6.69 3.25
C ILE A 41 3.88 -5.93 1.93
N THR A 42 2.90 -6.07 1.05
CA THR A 42 2.81 -5.29 -0.18
C THR A 42 2.03 -4.00 0.09
N ARG A 43 2.67 -2.85 -0.11
CA ARG A 43 2.08 -1.53 0.13
C ARG A 43 1.65 -0.88 -1.18
N MET A 44 0.53 -0.17 -1.20
CA MET A 44 0.07 0.64 -2.34
C MET A 44 0.09 2.12 -1.98
N PHE A 45 0.73 2.90 -2.83
CA PHE A 45 0.83 4.34 -2.68
C PHE A 45 0.11 5.06 -3.82
N GLU A 46 -0.55 6.17 -3.49
CA GLU A 46 -1.26 7.03 -4.45
C GLU A 46 -0.72 8.47 -4.39
N CYS A 47 -0.41 9.09 -5.55
CA CYS A 47 -0.27 10.55 -5.66
C CYS A 47 -1.66 11.15 -5.91
N GLY A 48 -1.90 12.35 -5.39
CA GLY A 48 -3.10 13.15 -5.73
C GLY A 48 -3.24 13.51 -7.22
N CYS A 49 -2.29 13.12 -8.09
CA CYS A 49 -2.46 13.15 -9.54
C CYS A 49 -3.18 11.91 -10.11
N GLY A 50 -3.57 10.95 -9.27
CA GLY A 50 -4.25 9.71 -9.67
C GLY A 50 -3.31 8.54 -10.01
N LYS A 51 -1.99 8.72 -9.91
CA LYS A 51 -1.02 7.62 -10.11
C LYS A 51 -0.93 6.75 -8.86
N ARG A 52 -0.98 5.44 -9.07
CA ARG A 52 -0.84 4.40 -8.05
C ARG A 52 0.39 3.54 -8.34
N VAL A 53 1.12 3.17 -7.30
CA VAL A 53 2.27 2.26 -7.38
C VAL A 53 2.24 1.28 -6.21
N TRP A 54 2.76 0.09 -6.43
CA TRP A 54 2.96 -0.91 -5.38
C TRP A 54 4.43 -0.89 -4.90
N ASP A 55 4.66 -1.26 -3.64
CA ASP A 55 5.96 -1.76 -3.18
C ASP A 55 6.22 -3.11 -3.84
N ASP A 56 7.44 -3.28 -4.32
CA ASP A 56 7.99 -4.57 -4.72
C ASP A 56 8.54 -5.27 -3.48
#